data_AF-A0A947BRL9-F1
#
_entry.id   AF-A0A947BRL9-F1
#
_cell.length_a   1.000
_cell.length_b   1.000
_cell.length_c   1.000
_cell.angle_alpha   90.00
_cell.angle_beta   90.00
_cell.angle_gamma   90.00
#
_symmetry.space_group_name_H-M   'P 1'
#
loop_
_entity.id
_entity.type
_entity.pdbx_description
1 polymer ?
#
loop_
_entity_poly.entity_id
_entity_poly.type
_entity_poly.pdbx_seq_one_letter_code
_entity_poly.pdbx_strand_id
1 'polypeptide(L)'
;MGHRLSKIYTRTGDDGSTGLGSGDRVPKDSARVEAYGAVDETNSLLGVMLASNNLPQDVEDCLTRIQHQLFDLGGELSMPGTTIMTAASVDGLERTLDDFNADLPPLK
;
A
#
# COMPACT_ATOMS: atom_id res chain seq x y z
N MET A 1 -6.93 -11.67 22.09
CA MET A 1 -6.27 -10.79 21.10
C MET A 1 -4.78 -10.80 21.40
N GLY A 2 -3.98 -11.55 20.65
CA GLY A 2 -2.52 -11.52 20.80
C GLY A 2 -1.98 -10.24 20.17
N HIS A 3 -1.07 -9.54 20.85
CA HIS A 3 -0.32 -8.44 20.23
C HIS A 3 0.43 -8.98 19.01
N ARG A 4 -0.04 -8.64 17.80
CA ARG A 4 0.52 -9.11 16.52
C ARG A 4 1.97 -8.69 16.29
N LEU A 5 2.45 -7.68 17.03
CA LEU A 5 3.83 -7.18 17.01
C LEU A 5 4.41 -7.25 18.43
N SER A 6 4.76 -8.45 18.90
CA SER A 6 5.38 -8.64 20.22
C SER A 6 6.91 -8.62 20.17
N LYS A 7 7.48 -9.29 19.16
CA LYS A 7 8.89 -9.17 18.76
C LYS A 7 8.96 -8.95 17.25
N ILE A 8 9.64 -7.88 16.85
CA ILE A 8 9.72 -7.48 15.43
C ILE A 8 10.62 -8.44 14.65
N TYR A 9 11.80 -8.78 15.19
CA TYR A 9 12.68 -9.78 14.56
C TYR A 9 12.41 -11.18 15.13
N THR A 10 12.10 -12.14 14.26
CA THR A 10 11.81 -13.53 14.62
C THR A 10 12.84 -14.52 14.09
N ARG A 11 13.69 -14.10 13.13
CA ARG A 11 14.67 -14.91 12.40
C ARG A 11 14.10 -16.06 11.56
N THR A 12 12.77 -16.15 11.45
CA THR A 12 12.12 -17.21 10.67
C THR A 12 12.33 -17.10 9.17
N GLY A 13 12.90 -16.00 8.68
CA GLY A 13 13.26 -15.79 7.27
C GLY A 13 14.76 -15.70 7.02
N ASP A 14 15.61 -16.11 7.97
CA ASP A 14 17.08 -16.08 7.82
C ASP A 14 17.57 -17.07 6.75
N ASP A 15 16.74 -18.05 6.37
CA ASP A 15 16.97 -18.98 5.26
C ASP A 15 16.65 -18.40 3.87
N GLY A 16 16.25 -17.12 3.79
CA GLY A 16 15.87 -16.47 2.55
C GLY A 16 14.40 -16.65 2.15
N SER A 17 13.57 -17.28 2.98
CA SER A 17 12.13 -17.44 2.73
C SER A 17 11.27 -16.55 3.64
N THR A 18 9.99 -16.39 3.29
CA THR A 18 9.00 -15.62 4.06
C THR A 18 7.63 -16.29 4.00
N GLY A 19 6.76 -15.96 4.95
CA GLY A 19 5.37 -16.43 4.99
C GLY A 19 4.42 -15.48 4.28
N LEU A 20 3.47 -16.04 3.53
CA LEU A 20 2.31 -15.34 2.99
C LEU A 20 1.18 -15.27 4.01
N GLY A 21 0.19 -14.40 3.78
CA GLY A 21 -1.01 -14.32 4.62
C GLY A 21 -1.87 -15.59 4.58
N SER A 22 -1.69 -16.44 3.56
CA SER A 22 -2.29 -17.79 3.50
C SER A 22 -1.60 -18.80 4.44
N GLY A 23 -0.40 -18.48 4.95
CA GLY A 23 0.45 -19.40 5.72
C GLY A 23 1.49 -20.14 4.86
N ASP A 24 1.40 -20.08 3.54
CA ASP A 24 2.39 -20.65 2.63
C ASP A 24 3.75 -19.96 2.77
N ARG A 25 4.84 -20.68 2.48
CA ARG A 25 6.20 -20.12 2.45
C ARG A 25 6.72 -20.00 1.04
N VAL A 26 7.32 -18.84 0.74
CA VAL A 26 7.91 -18.54 -0.57
C VAL A 26 9.32 -17.94 -0.41
N PRO A 27 10.18 -18.05 -1.43
CA PRO A 27 11.43 -17.28 -1.49
C PRO A 27 11.17 -15.77 -1.41
N LYS A 28 12.05 -15.03 -0.73
CA LYS A 28 11.95 -13.56 -0.58
C LYS A 28 12.08 -12.80 -1.91
N ASP A 29 12.68 -13.41 -2.93
CA ASP A 29 12.81 -12.88 -4.29
C ASP A 29 11.68 -13.32 -5.22
N SER A 30 10.63 -13.97 -4.70
CA SER A 30 9.48 -14.31 -5.53
C SER A 30 8.73 -13.06 -5.99
N ALA A 31 8.17 -13.10 -7.20
CA ALA A 31 7.48 -11.95 -7.81
C ALA A 31 6.33 -11.40 -6.93
N ARG A 32 5.70 -12.23 -6.11
CA ARG A 32 4.65 -11.81 -5.18
C ARG A 32 5.21 -10.95 -4.05
N VAL A 33 6.35 -11.35 -3.48
CA VAL A 33 7.03 -10.62 -2.40
C VAL A 33 7.51 -9.27 -2.92
N GLU A 34 8.10 -9.26 -4.12
CA GLU A 34 8.50 -8.04 -4.79
C GLU A 34 7.31 -7.08 -5.00
N ALA A 35 6.16 -7.60 -5.47
CA ALA A 35 4.98 -6.79 -5.76
C ALA A 35 4.44 -6.05 -4.52
N TYR A 36 4.21 -6.74 -3.40
CA TYR A 36 3.74 -6.04 -2.18
C TYR A 36 4.86 -5.26 -1.48
N GLY A 37 6.13 -5.61 -1.71
CA GLY A 37 7.28 -4.81 -1.28
C GLY A 37 7.32 -3.45 -1.96
N ALA A 38 7.10 -3.40 -3.27
CA ALA A 38 6.99 -2.14 -4.02
C ALA A 38 5.77 -1.30 -3.60
N VAL A 39 4.66 -1.96 -3.24
CA VAL A 39 3.49 -1.28 -2.65
C VAL A 39 3.84 -0.66 -1.30
N ASP A 40 4.56 -1.37 -0.44
CA ASP A 40 5.02 -0.87 0.86
C ASP A 40 6.02 0.29 0.72
N GLU A 41 6.94 0.22 -0.24
CA GLU A 41 7.85 1.33 -0.57
C GLU A 41 7.09 2.57 -1.04
N THR A 42 6.13 2.39 -1.96
CA THR A 42 5.27 3.49 -2.42
C THR A 42 4.50 4.12 -1.25
N ASN A 43 3.91 3.29 -0.39
CA ASN A 43 3.17 3.75 0.78
C ASN A 43 4.06 4.53 1.76
N SER A 44 5.29 4.07 1.96
CA SER A 44 6.30 4.74 2.79
C SER A 44 6.70 6.11 2.23
N LEU A 45 6.87 6.23 0.92
CA LEU A 45 7.16 7.51 0.26
C LEU A 45 6.03 8.54 0.43
N LEU A 46 4.77 8.09 0.36
CA LEU A 46 3.62 8.96 0.67
C LEU A 46 3.67 9.44 2.13
N GLY A 47 4.11 8.59 3.06
CA GLY A 47 4.31 8.97 4.46
C GLY A 47 5.37 10.06 4.64
N VAL A 48 6.45 10.03 3.85
CA VAL A 48 7.46 11.10 3.85
C VAL A 48 6.87 12.42 3.37
N MET A 49 6.02 12.39 2.33
CA MET A 49 5.33 13.59 1.83
C MET A 49 4.38 14.16 2.88
N LEU A 50 3.56 13.31 3.51
CA LEU A 50 2.62 13.70 4.57
C LEU A 50 3.34 14.30 5.78
N ALA A 51 4.53 13.81 6.13
CA ALA A 51 5.35 14.36 7.22
C ALA A 51 5.93 15.76 6.94
N SER A 52 5.81 16.28 5.71
CA SER A 52 6.33 17.61 5.36
C SER A 52 5.51 18.77 5.93
N ASN A 53 4.28 18.53 6.39
CA ASN A 53 3.33 19.54 6.94
C ASN A 53 3.11 20.77 6.04
N ASN A 54 3.31 20.66 4.73
CA ASN A 54 3.19 21.74 3.77
C ASN A 54 2.17 21.43 2.66
N LEU A 55 1.34 20.42 2.86
CA LEU A 55 0.34 20.00 1.88
C LEU A 55 -1.01 20.70 2.17
N PRO A 56 -1.78 21.05 1.12
CA PRO A 56 -3.18 21.37 1.27
C PRO A 56 -3.96 20.23 1.95
N GLN A 57 -4.96 20.56 2.77
CA GLN A 57 -5.70 19.57 3.58
C GLN A 57 -6.36 18.48 2.71
N ASP A 58 -6.93 18.86 1.57
CA ASP A 58 -7.54 17.96 0.60
C ASP A 58 -6.53 16.95 0.00
N VAL A 59 -5.28 17.39 -0.21
CA VAL A 59 -4.18 16.50 -0.62
C VAL A 59 -3.78 15.58 0.52
N GLU A 60 -3.67 16.07 1.76
CA GLU A 60 -3.37 15.23 2.93
C GLU A 60 -4.43 14.14 3.14
N ASP A 61 -5.71 14.50 3.06
CA ASP A 61 -6.83 13.58 3.19
C ASP A 61 -6.83 12.53 2.07
N CYS A 62 -6.55 12.96 0.83
CA CYS A 62 -6.41 12.07 -0.32
C CYS A 62 -5.27 11.07 -0.13
N LEU A 63 -4.07 11.54 0.20
CA LEU A 63 -2.90 10.68 0.39
C LEU A 63 -3.09 9.72 1.56
N THR A 64 -3.68 10.17 2.68
CA THR A 64 -3.99 9.31 3.83
C THR A 64 -4.95 8.18 3.44
N ARG A 65 -6.01 8.49 2.67
CA ARG A 65 -6.91 7.46 2.13
C ARG A 65 -6.17 6.49 1.21
N ILE A 66 -5.28 6.98 0.34
CA ILE A 66 -4.48 6.13 -0.54
C ILE A 66 -3.55 5.22 0.28
N GLN A 67 -2.92 5.69 1.36
CA GLN A 67 -2.10 4.84 2.24
C GLN A 67 -2.87 3.65 2.81
N HIS A 68 -4.14 3.85 3.18
CA HIS A 68 -5.03 2.76 3.61
C HIS A 68 -5.34 1.78 2.47
N GLN A 69 -5.66 2.29 1.27
CA GLN A 69 -5.93 1.44 0.10
C GLN A 69 -4.68 0.64 -0.33
N LEU A 70 -3.48 1.23 -0.24
CA LEU A 70 -2.22 0.53 -0.50
C LEU A 70 -1.93 -0.56 0.54
N PHE A 71 -2.27 -0.33 1.82
CA PHE A 71 -2.16 -1.36 2.85
C PHE A 71 -3.10 -2.55 2.56
N ASP A 72 -4.34 -2.27 2.16
CA ASP A 72 -5.30 -3.30 1.76
C ASP A 72 -4.83 -4.06 0.52
N LEU A 73 -4.29 -3.36 -0.49
CA LEU A 73 -3.69 -3.96 -1.68
C LEU A 73 -2.49 -4.87 -1.32
N GLY A 74 -1.61 -4.41 -0.43
CA GLY A 74 -0.50 -5.23 0.07
C GLY A 74 -1.01 -6.49 0.79
N GLY A 75 -2.06 -6.35 1.60
CA GLY A 75 -2.76 -7.46 2.24
C GLY A 75 -3.32 -8.46 1.24
N GLU A 76 -4.02 -7.99 0.21
CA GLU A 76 -4.56 -8.81 -0.88
C GLU A 76 -3.45 -9.57 -1.61
N LEU A 77 -2.38 -8.88 -2.02
CA LEU A 77 -1.24 -9.50 -2.70
C LEU A 77 -0.56 -10.58 -1.85
N SER A 78 -0.53 -10.38 -0.53
CA SER A 78 0.02 -11.36 0.43
C SER A 78 -0.88 -12.59 0.62
N MET A 79 -2.15 -12.56 0.22
CA MET A 79 -3.14 -13.64 0.42
C MET A 79 -3.69 -14.13 -0.92
N PRO A 80 -3.08 -15.16 -1.55
CA PRO A 80 -3.58 -15.72 -2.80
C PRO A 80 -5.07 -16.10 -2.74
N GLY A 81 -5.86 -15.63 -3.71
CA GLY A 81 -7.30 -15.92 -3.79
C GLY A 81 -8.20 -14.95 -3.02
N THR A 82 -7.63 -14.01 -2.28
CA THR A 82 -8.38 -12.91 -1.66
C THR A 82 -8.54 -11.77 -2.64
N THR A 83 -9.68 -11.06 -2.57
CA THR A 83 -9.92 -9.81 -3.29
C THR A 83 -10.50 -8.80 -2.31
N ILE A 84 -9.79 -7.71 -2.09
CA ILE A 84 -10.18 -6.59 -1.22
C ILE A 84 -10.42 -5.35 -2.08
N MET A 85 -9.54 -5.11 -3.06
CA MET A 85 -9.67 -4.05 -4.04
C MET A 85 -10.81 -4.34 -5.01
N THR A 86 -11.60 -3.31 -5.31
CA THR A 86 -12.76 -3.38 -6.19
C THR A 86 -12.67 -2.29 -7.25
N ALA A 87 -13.50 -2.38 -8.29
CA ALA A 87 -13.63 -1.31 -9.28
C ALA A 87 -13.92 0.05 -8.64
N ALA A 88 -14.69 0.08 -7.54
CA ALA A 88 -14.99 1.31 -6.81
C ALA A 88 -13.75 2.03 -6.25
N SER A 89 -12.66 1.30 -5.95
CA SER A 89 -11.38 1.91 -5.55
C SER A 89 -10.77 2.72 -6.70
N VAL A 90 -10.87 2.21 -7.92
CA VAL A 90 -10.38 2.87 -9.14
C VAL A 90 -11.29 4.05 -9.50
N ASP A 91 -12.61 3.85 -9.53
CA ASP A 91 -13.59 4.91 -9.81
C ASP A 91 -13.49 6.07 -8.80
N GLY A 92 -13.12 5.77 -7.54
CA GLY A 92 -12.85 6.78 -6.52
C GLY A 92 -11.58 7.59 -6.81
N LEU A 93 -10.53 6.95 -7.33
CA LEU A 93 -9.30 7.60 -7.72
C LEU A 93 -9.51 8.49 -8.95
N GLU A 94 -10.22 7.99 -9.98
CA GLU A 94 -10.56 8.76 -11.18
C GLU A 94 -11.32 10.05 -10.85
N ARG A 95 -12.33 9.97 -9.97
CA ARG A 95 -13.05 11.18 -9.50
C ARG A 95 -12.12 12.17 -8.79
N THR A 96 -11.19 11.69 -7.98
CA THR A 96 -10.22 12.56 -7.31
C THR A 96 -9.28 13.24 -8.30
N LEU A 97 -8.89 12.52 -9.37
CA LEU A 97 -8.08 13.08 -10.45
C LEU A 97 -8.85 14.17 -11.20
N ASP A 98 -10.12 13.93 -11.53
CA ASP A 98 -10.98 14.91 -12.19
C ASP A 98 -11.14 16.18 -11.34
N ASP A 99 -11.40 16.02 -10.04
CA ASP A 99 -11.55 17.12 -9.09
C ASP A 99 -10.28 17.98 -8.98
N PHE A 100 -9.10 17.36 -8.83
CA PHE A 100 -7.83 18.10 -8.75
C PHE A 100 -7.41 18.74 -10.08
N ASN A 101 -7.84 18.17 -11.21
CA ASN A 101 -7.46 18.68 -12.52
C ASN A 101 -8.42 19.77 -13.05
N ALA A 102 -9.60 19.92 -12.44
CA ALA A 102 -10.65 20.84 -12.91
C ALA A 102 -10.20 22.30 -13.06
N ASP A 103 -9.35 22.77 -12.13
CA ASP A 103 -8.88 24.16 -12.09
C ASP A 103 -7.45 24.34 -12.66
N LEU A 104 -6.84 23.28 -13.18
CA LEU A 104 -5.48 23.32 -13.73
C LEU A 104 -5.49 23.58 -15.24
N PRO A 105 -4.60 24.46 -15.75
CA PRO A 105 -4.47 24.63 -17.19
C PRO A 105 -3.87 23.36 -17.83
N PRO A 106 -4.18 23.08 -19.11
CA PRO A 106 -3.56 21.97 -19.83
C PRO A 106 -2.04 22.09 -19.83
N LEU A 107 -1.36 20.97 -19.56
CA LEU A 107 0.09 20.88 -19.66
C LEU A 107 0.51 20.97 -21.14
N LYS A 108 1.49 21.84 -21.46
CA LYS A 108 2.06 22.02 -22.81
C LYS A 108 3.41 21.35 -22.95
#